data_AF-A0A6L2P7G0-F1
#
_entry.id   AF-A0A6L2P7G0-F1
#
_cell.length_a   1.000
_cell.length_b   1.000
_cell.length_c   1.000
_cell.angle_alpha   90.00
_cell.angle_beta   90.00
_cell.angle_gamma   90.00
#
_symmetry.space_group_name_H-M   'P 1'
#
loop_
_entity.id
_entity.type
_entity.pdbx_description
1 polymer ?
#
loop_
_entity_poly.entity_id
_entity_poly.type
_entity_poly.pdbx_seq_one_letter_code
_entity_poly.pdbx_strand_id
1 'polypeptide(L)'
;MADGDDNKARDAKMIKELLESIGVNEYESAVIDKFQELYYRTAVDLLTDAQRYSSHAHKVTIDIADVQLAIESRRYLNVTQPRSLEVLEAAITTSTTAVPRPPSEGVSLSPESDMLISSKDLDELADKQKQDENAPARFPNSSA
;
A
#
# COMPACT_ATOMS: atom_id res chain seq x y z
N MET A 1 -24.33 36.10 -12.91
CA MET A 1 -23.50 35.30 -11.96
C MET A 1 -24.46 34.37 -11.23
N ALA A 2 -24.74 33.18 -11.77
CA ALA A 2 -25.69 32.20 -11.20
C ALA A 2 -25.35 30.76 -11.67
N ASP A 3 -24.73 30.63 -12.84
CA ASP A 3 -24.39 29.36 -13.50
C ASP A 3 -23.41 28.45 -12.72
N GLY A 4 -22.61 29.00 -11.81
CA GLY A 4 -21.62 28.24 -11.05
C GLY A 4 -22.20 27.32 -9.97
N ASP A 5 -23.36 27.67 -9.39
CA ASP A 5 -23.99 26.90 -8.32
C ASP A 5 -24.80 25.71 -8.90
N ASP A 6 -25.42 25.94 -10.07
CA ASP A 6 -26.13 24.90 -10.82
C ASP A 6 -25.19 23.78 -11.30
N ASN A 7 -23.98 24.12 -11.74
CA ASN A 7 -23.00 23.11 -12.18
C ASN A 7 -22.49 22.28 -10.99
N LYS A 8 -22.26 22.92 -9.83
CA LYS A 8 -21.84 22.23 -8.62
C LYS A 8 -22.88 21.22 -8.14
N ALA A 9 -24.17 21.57 -8.23
CA ALA A 9 -25.26 20.67 -7.88
C ALA A 9 -25.35 19.45 -8.84
N ARG A 10 -25.03 19.64 -10.13
CA ARG A 10 -25.00 18.56 -11.13
C ARG A 10 -23.86 17.57 -10.90
N ASP A 11 -22.64 18.06 -10.70
CA ASP A 11 -21.47 17.20 -10.45
C ASP A 11 -21.65 16.36 -9.19
N ALA A 12 -22.16 16.98 -8.12
CA ALA A 12 -22.46 16.29 -6.87
C ALA A 12 -23.48 15.16 -7.08
N LYS A 13 -24.50 15.37 -7.91
CA LYS A 13 -25.47 14.33 -8.25
C LYS A 13 -24.82 13.17 -9.02
N MET A 14 -23.97 13.46 -10.01
CA MET A 14 -23.26 12.44 -10.77
C MET A 14 -22.32 11.60 -9.88
N ILE A 15 -21.63 12.23 -8.92
CA ILE A 15 -20.78 11.51 -7.95
C ILE A 15 -21.62 10.57 -7.07
N LYS A 16 -22.82 11.00 -6.63
CA LYS A 16 -23.72 10.13 -5.86
C LYS A 16 -24.17 8.92 -6.66
N GLU A 17 -24.62 9.12 -7.90
CA GLU A 17 -25.02 8.04 -8.81
C GLU A 17 -23.85 7.07 -9.07
N LEU A 18 -22.62 7.58 -9.20
CA LEU A 18 -21.42 6.77 -9.33
C LEU A 18 -21.17 5.90 -8.09
N LEU A 19 -21.24 6.48 -6.88
CA LEU A 19 -21.06 5.73 -5.63
C LEU A 19 -22.11 4.64 -5.46
N GLU A 20 -23.37 4.93 -5.79
CA GLU A 20 -24.47 3.97 -5.81
C GLU A 20 -24.20 2.83 -6.80
N SER A 21 -23.65 3.12 -7.99
CA SER A 21 -23.34 2.10 -9.01
C SER A 21 -22.25 1.11 -8.57
N ILE A 22 -21.36 1.53 -7.67
CA ILE A 22 -20.27 0.70 -7.12
C ILE A 22 -20.76 -0.06 -5.87
N GLY A 23 -21.99 0.18 -5.41
CA GLY A 23 -22.56 -0.43 -4.19
C GLY A 23 -22.11 0.24 -2.90
N VAL A 24 -21.67 1.52 -2.96
CA VAL A 24 -21.32 2.31 -1.79
C VAL A 24 -22.50 3.18 -1.40
N ASN A 25 -23.28 2.71 -0.42
CA ASN A 25 -24.51 3.36 0.02
C ASN A 25 -24.34 4.23 1.28
N GLU A 26 -23.23 4.06 2.00
CA GLU A 26 -22.94 4.79 3.23
C GLU A 26 -21.61 5.52 3.11
N TYR A 27 -21.65 6.85 3.12
CA TYR A 27 -20.49 7.73 3.03
C TYR A 27 -20.78 9.05 3.76
N GLU A 28 -19.72 9.70 4.24
CA GLU A 28 -19.82 11.04 4.81
C GLU A 28 -20.07 12.08 3.71
N SER A 29 -20.87 13.11 3.98
CA SER A 29 -21.18 14.15 2.98
C SER A 29 -19.93 14.84 2.41
N ALA A 30 -18.86 14.96 3.21
CA ALA A 30 -17.59 15.55 2.80
C ALA A 30 -16.87 14.77 1.69
N VAL A 31 -17.20 13.48 1.51
CA VAL A 31 -16.63 12.64 0.44
C VAL A 31 -16.97 13.21 -0.94
N ILE A 32 -18.19 13.73 -1.11
CA ILE A 32 -18.63 14.32 -2.39
C ILE A 32 -17.76 15.55 -2.73
N ASP A 33 -17.57 16.45 -1.77
CA ASP A 33 -16.74 17.64 -1.96
C ASP A 33 -15.28 17.28 -2.26
N LYS A 34 -14.74 16.23 -1.61
CA LYS A 34 -13.39 15.74 -1.88
C LYS A 34 -13.25 15.05 -3.22
N PHE A 35 -14.24 14.28 -3.66
CA PHE A 35 -14.26 13.73 -5.01
C PHE A 35 -14.30 14.84 -6.06
N GLN A 36 -15.08 15.88 -5.83
CA GLN A 36 -15.15 17.02 -6.73
C GLN A 36 -13.79 17.74 -6.81
N GLU A 37 -13.18 18.07 -5.67
CA GLU A 37 -11.84 18.67 -5.62
C GLU A 37 -10.79 17.80 -6.36
N LEU A 38 -10.82 16.49 -6.12
CA LEU A 38 -9.92 15.54 -6.76
C LEU A 38 -10.10 15.49 -8.27
N TYR A 39 -11.35 15.42 -8.75
CA TYR A 39 -11.68 15.37 -10.17
C TYR A 39 -11.18 16.61 -10.89
N TYR A 40 -11.49 17.81 -10.35
CA TYR A 40 -11.08 19.07 -10.95
C TYR A 40 -9.56 19.23 -10.96
N ARG A 41 -8.88 18.93 -9.85
CA ARG A 41 -7.41 18.96 -9.79
C ARG A 41 -6.81 18.02 -10.82
N THR A 42 -7.30 16.78 -10.89
CA THR A 42 -6.79 15.79 -11.83
C THR A 42 -7.00 16.21 -13.28
N ALA A 43 -8.16 16.77 -13.61
CA ALA A 43 -8.46 17.26 -14.95
C ALA A 43 -7.56 18.44 -15.34
N VAL A 44 -7.38 19.42 -14.46
CA VAL A 44 -6.49 20.57 -14.69
C VAL A 44 -5.05 20.10 -14.87
N ASP A 45 -4.57 19.22 -14.01
CA ASP A 45 -3.22 18.70 -14.07
C ASP A 45 -3.00 17.92 -15.39
N LEU A 46 -3.97 17.08 -15.80
CA LEU A 46 -3.90 16.30 -17.04
C LEU A 46 -3.90 17.22 -18.28
N LEU A 47 -4.79 18.20 -18.32
CA LEU A 47 -4.88 19.16 -19.43
C LEU A 47 -3.64 20.05 -19.51
N THR A 48 -3.02 20.38 -18.37
CA THR A 48 -1.76 21.12 -18.33
C THR A 48 -0.63 20.33 -19.01
N ASP A 49 -0.54 19.03 -18.76
CA ASP A 49 0.44 18.18 -19.44
C ASP A 49 0.12 17.97 -20.92
N ALA A 50 -1.15 17.75 -21.26
CA ALA A 50 -1.58 17.67 -22.67
C ALA A 50 -1.26 18.96 -23.44
N GLN A 51 -1.47 20.12 -22.82
CA GLN A 51 -1.11 21.42 -23.40
C GLN A 51 0.40 21.53 -23.65
N ARG A 52 1.24 21.03 -22.73
CA ARG A 52 2.70 20.99 -22.92
C ARG A 52 3.08 20.12 -24.11
N TYR A 53 2.45 18.96 -24.28
CA TYR A 53 2.71 18.08 -25.42
C TYR A 53 2.25 18.68 -26.75
N SER A 54 1.05 19.26 -26.79
CA SER A 54 0.56 20.02 -27.94
C SER A 54 1.52 21.15 -28.32
N SER A 55 2.01 21.90 -27.33
CA SER A 55 2.98 23.00 -27.54
C SER A 55 4.32 22.50 -28.07
N HIS A 56 4.79 21.35 -27.58
CA HIS A 56 6.01 20.69 -28.07
C HIS A 56 5.87 20.21 -29.52
N ALA A 57 4.67 19.82 -29.93
CA ALA A 57 4.34 19.48 -31.31
C ALA A 57 4.01 20.70 -32.19
N HIS A 58 4.17 21.93 -31.67
CA HIS A 58 3.81 23.19 -32.34
C HIS A 58 2.34 23.27 -32.81
N LYS A 59 1.43 22.56 -32.12
CA LYS A 59 0.00 22.61 -32.38
C LYS A 59 -0.66 23.73 -31.56
N VAL A 60 -1.65 24.40 -32.15
CA VAL A 60 -2.42 25.48 -31.52
C VAL A 60 -3.57 24.95 -30.66
N THR A 61 -4.03 23.73 -30.94
CA THR A 61 -5.16 23.07 -30.26
C THR A 61 -4.71 21.73 -29.68
N ILE A 62 -5.25 21.38 -28.51
CA ILE A 62 -5.01 20.09 -27.86
C ILE A 62 -5.79 18.99 -28.59
N ASP A 63 -5.10 17.95 -29.04
CA ASP A 63 -5.72 16.79 -29.67
C ASP A 63 -5.92 15.63 -28.70
N ILE A 64 -6.73 14.64 -29.11
CA ILE A 64 -6.93 13.38 -28.38
C ILE A 64 -5.60 12.67 -28.12
N ALA A 65 -4.66 12.69 -29.08
CA ALA A 65 -3.35 12.08 -28.92
C ALA A 65 -2.53 12.72 -27.80
N ASP A 66 -2.66 14.03 -27.59
CA ASP A 66 -1.92 14.75 -26.55
C ASP A 66 -2.50 14.41 -25.16
N VAL A 67 -3.82 14.23 -25.07
CA VAL A 67 -4.49 13.75 -23.84
C VAL A 67 -4.13 12.30 -23.54
N GLN A 68 -4.12 11.42 -24.55
CA GLN A 68 -3.69 10.03 -24.40
C GLN A 68 -2.25 9.95 -23.90
N LEU A 69 -1.34 10.73 -24.48
CA LEU A 69 0.04 10.80 -24.03
C LEU A 69 0.17 11.31 -22.59
N ALA A 70 -0.67 12.25 -22.16
CA ALA A 70 -0.74 12.72 -20.77
C ALA A 70 -1.27 11.69 -19.78
N ILE A 71 -2.21 10.85 -20.21
CA ILE A 71 -2.69 9.73 -19.38
C ILE A 71 -1.58 8.67 -19.27
N GLU A 72 -0.96 8.30 -20.38
CA GLU A 72 0.09 7.27 -20.43
C GLU A 72 1.35 7.69 -19.65
N SER A 73 1.74 8.96 -19.70
CA SER A 73 2.89 9.46 -18.94
C SER A 73 2.66 9.41 -17.43
N ARG A 74 1.41 9.52 -16.97
CA ARG A 74 1.02 9.42 -15.56
C ARG A 74 0.73 8.01 -15.09
N ARG A 75 0.56 7.05 -16.00
CA ARG A 75 0.33 5.63 -15.71
C ARG A 75 1.43 5.00 -14.85
N TYR A 76 2.64 5.57 -14.88
CA TYR A 76 3.76 5.10 -14.04
C TYR A 76 3.60 5.45 -12.55
N LEU A 77 2.76 6.43 -12.20
CA LEU A 77 2.58 6.90 -10.82
C LEU A 77 1.36 6.28 -10.13
N ASN A 78 0.32 5.95 -10.90
CA ASN A 78 -0.90 5.35 -10.36
C ASN A 78 -1.30 4.12 -11.17
N VAL A 79 -1.86 3.15 -10.43
CA VAL A 79 -2.47 1.88 -10.85
C VAL A 79 -1.55 0.69 -10.62
N THR A 80 -1.94 -0.10 -9.63
CA THR A 80 -1.76 -1.55 -9.55
C THR A 80 -1.93 -2.14 -10.95
N GLN A 81 -0.82 -2.30 -11.66
CA GLN A 81 -0.83 -2.86 -13.00
C GLN A 81 -1.44 -4.27 -12.93
N PRO A 82 -2.18 -4.69 -13.98
CA PRO A 82 -2.53 -6.10 -14.09
C PRO A 82 -1.27 -6.92 -13.86
N ARG A 83 -1.37 -7.87 -12.93
CA ARG A 83 -0.24 -8.63 -12.37
C ARG A 83 0.73 -9.00 -13.51
N SER A 84 1.90 -8.37 -13.56
CA SER A 84 2.82 -8.57 -14.70
C SER A 84 3.27 -10.03 -14.72
N LEU A 85 3.51 -10.58 -15.92
CA LEU A 85 4.00 -11.96 -16.04
C LEU A 85 5.33 -12.14 -15.29
N GLU A 86 6.15 -11.09 -15.20
CA GLU A 86 7.37 -11.06 -14.40
C GLU A 86 7.12 -11.32 -12.90
N VAL A 87 6.01 -10.83 -12.33
CA VAL A 87 5.65 -11.12 -10.92
C VAL A 87 5.27 -12.60 -10.75
N LEU A 88 4.63 -13.20 -11.76
CA LEU A 88 4.32 -14.64 -11.73
C LEU A 88 5.60 -15.49 -11.87
N GLU A 89 6.52 -15.09 -12.74
CA GLU A 89 7.81 -15.74 -12.92
C GLU A 89 8.69 -15.63 -11.66
N ALA A 90 8.68 -14.47 -10.99
CA ALA A 90 9.31 -14.29 -9.67
C ALA A 90 8.68 -15.20 -8.60
N ALA A 91 7.35 -15.36 -8.61
CA ALA A 91 6.68 -16.29 -7.69
C ALA A 91 7.05 -17.76 -7.97
N ILE A 92 7.16 -18.16 -9.24
CA ILE A 92 7.54 -19.53 -9.63
C ILE A 92 9.01 -19.83 -9.25
N THR A 93 9.91 -18.88 -9.51
CA THR A 93 11.34 -19.04 -9.17
C THR A 93 11.55 -19.13 -7.65
N THR A 94 10.87 -18.29 -6.86
CA THR A 94 10.90 -18.39 -5.38
C THR A 94 10.24 -19.66 -4.85
N SER A 95 9.19 -20.16 -5.49
CA SER A 95 8.50 -21.40 -5.09
C SER A 95 9.29 -22.67 -5.40
N THR A 96 10.38 -22.58 -6.18
CA THR A 96 11.23 -23.73 -6.54
C THR A 96 12.11 -24.17 -5.36
N THR A 97 12.39 -23.28 -4.40
CA THR A 97 13.13 -23.66 -3.19
C THR A 97 12.26 -24.53 -2.30
N ALA A 98 12.73 -25.75 -1.99
CA ALA A 98 12.01 -26.66 -1.11
C ALA A 98 11.76 -26.02 0.26
N VAL A 99 10.54 -26.21 0.80
CA VAL A 99 10.14 -25.66 2.10
C VAL A 99 11.05 -26.22 3.21
N PRO A 100 11.55 -25.38 4.13
CA PRO A 100 12.32 -25.84 5.28
C PRO A 100 11.52 -26.86 6.11
N ARG A 101 12.21 -27.83 6.72
CA ARG A 101 11.56 -28.80 7.60
C ARG A 101 10.91 -28.06 8.78
N PRO A 102 9.64 -28.35 9.13
CA PRO A 102 9.03 -27.77 10.31
C PRO A 102 9.80 -28.20 11.58
N PRO A 103 9.87 -27.33 12.61
CA PRO A 103 10.42 -27.71 13.91
C PRO A 103 9.65 -28.89 14.51
N SER A 104 10.33 -29.73 15.28
CA SER A 104 9.73 -30.93 15.89
C SER A 104 8.65 -30.60 16.91
N GLU A 105 8.83 -29.51 17.67
CA GLU A 105 7.86 -28.97 18.61
C GLU A 105 8.01 -27.43 18.67
N GLY A 106 6.89 -26.70 18.73
CA GLY A 106 6.88 -25.24 18.92
C GLY A 106 7.18 -24.40 17.68
N VAL A 107 7.42 -23.11 17.90
CA VAL A 107 7.72 -22.11 16.85
C VAL A 107 9.23 -21.99 16.70
N SER A 108 9.75 -22.19 15.48
CA SER A 108 11.16 -21.92 15.18
C SER A 108 11.37 -20.41 15.16
N LEU A 109 12.15 -19.90 16.11
CA LEU A 109 12.57 -18.50 16.09
C LEU A 109 13.72 -18.30 15.09
N SER A 110 13.82 -17.10 14.50
CA SER A 110 14.97 -16.70 13.68
C SER A 110 16.26 -16.68 14.52
N PRO A 111 17.47 -16.67 13.91
CA PRO A 111 18.70 -16.41 14.67
C PRO A 111 18.63 -15.11 15.47
N GLU A 112 19.31 -15.06 16.62
CA GLU A 112 19.29 -13.90 17.54
C GLU A 112 19.70 -12.58 16.87
N SER A 113 20.60 -12.64 15.89
CA SER A 113 21.06 -11.47 15.11
C SER A 113 19.98 -10.85 14.23
N ASP A 114 18.98 -11.63 13.83
CA ASP A 114 17.88 -11.21 12.95
C ASP A 114 16.61 -10.88 13.77
N MET A 115 16.66 -11.02 15.09
CA MET A 115 15.55 -10.65 15.97
C MET A 115 15.55 -9.13 16.22
N LEU A 116 14.38 -8.50 16.09
CA LEU A 116 14.17 -7.08 16.41
C LEU A 116 14.08 -6.80 17.92
N ILE A 117 14.72 -7.64 18.75
CA ILE A 117 14.84 -7.41 20.19
C ILE A 117 16.06 -6.54 20.44
N SER A 118 15.91 -5.52 21.27
CA SER A 118 17.03 -4.65 21.63
C SER A 118 18.11 -5.50 22.29
N SER A 119 19.39 -5.33 21.91
CA SER A 119 20.50 -6.10 22.49
C SER A 119 20.52 -6.06 24.03
N LYS A 120 19.98 -4.99 24.63
CA LYS A 120 19.83 -4.82 26.08
C LYS A 120 18.91 -5.86 26.71
N ASP A 121 17.81 -6.19 26.04
CA ASP A 121 16.85 -7.18 26.52
C ASP A 121 17.40 -8.61 26.33
N LEU A 122 18.25 -8.81 25.32
CA LEU A 122 18.92 -10.09 25.06
C LEU A 122 19.98 -10.41 26.14
N ASP A 123 20.79 -9.41 26.51
CA ASP A 123 21.77 -9.53 27.58
C ASP A 123 21.08 -9.83 28.93
N GLU A 124 19.96 -9.18 29.22
CA GLU A 124 19.19 -9.43 30.45
C GLU A 124 18.55 -10.84 30.49
N LEU A 125 18.10 -11.35 29.33
CA LEU A 125 17.61 -12.73 29.20
C LEU A 125 18.73 -13.77 29.32
N ALA A 126 19.91 -13.50 28.74
CA ALA A 126 21.08 -14.37 28.88
C ALA A 126 21.62 -14.39 30.32
N ASP A 127 21.60 -13.25 31.01
CA ASP A 127 21.99 -13.15 32.41
C ASP A 127 20.99 -13.85 33.35
N LYS A 128 19.69 -13.77 33.06
CA LYS A 128 18.66 -14.56 33.77
C LYS A 128 18.84 -16.07 33.58
N GLN A 129 19.14 -16.52 32.36
CA GLN A 129 19.38 -17.94 32.09
C GLN A 129 20.64 -18.47 32.80
N LYS A 130 21.73 -17.69 32.86
CA LYS A 130 22.93 -18.04 33.63
C LYS A 130 22.69 -18.07 35.14
N GLN A 131 21.80 -17.22 35.66
CA GLN A 131 21.44 -17.22 37.08
C GLN A 131 20.61 -18.45 37.47
N ASP A 132 19.69 -18.90 36.62
CA ASP A 132 18.91 -20.12 36.86
C ASP A 132 19.75 -21.41 36.73
N GLU A 133 20.76 -21.44 35.85
CA GLU A 133 21.65 -22.60 35.70
C GLU A 133 22.65 -22.76 36.87
N ASN A 134 23.04 -21.67 37.54
CA ASN A 134 24.01 -21.69 38.65
C ASN A 134 23.37 -21.77 40.05
N ALA A 135 22.05 -21.97 40.14
CA ALA A 135 21.39 -22.21 41.43
C ALA A 135 21.80 -23.60 41.98
N PRO A 136 22.31 -23.71 43.22
CA PRO A 136 22.77 -24.99 43.75
C PRO A 136 21.60 -25.97 43.80
N ALA A 137 21.80 -27.17 43.23
CA ALA A 137 20.82 -28.25 43.21
C ALA A 137 20.28 -28.48 44.63
N ARG A 138 19.02 -28.10 44.84
CA ARG A 138 18.33 -28.32 46.12
C ARG A 138 17.94 -29.79 46.20
N PHE A 139 18.86 -30.62 46.65
CA PHE A 139 18.55 -32.01 47.00
C PHE A 139 17.46 -32.01 48.07
N PRO A 140 16.35 -32.75 47.89
CA PRO A 140 15.39 -32.95 48.97
C PRO A 140 16.05 -33.84 50.03
N ASN A 141 16.24 -33.30 51.23
CA ASN A 141 16.64 -34.06 52.41
C ASN A 141 15.58 -35.14 52.66
N SER A 142 15.96 -36.41 52.53
CA SER A 142 15.16 -37.53 53.01
C SER A 142 15.27 -37.60 54.53
N SER A 143 14.21 -37.22 55.23
CA SER A 143 14.03 -37.50 56.65
C SER A 143 12.65 -38.09 56.84
N ALA A 144 12.60 -39.42 56.94
CA ALA A 144 11.75 -40.24 57.81
C ALA A 144 11.92 -41.71 57.42
#